data_AF-A0A3G7U259-F1
#
_entry.id   AF-A0A3G7U259-F1
#
_cell.length_a   1.000
_cell.length_b   1.000
_cell.length_c   1.000
_cell.angle_alpha   90.00
_cell.angle_beta   90.00
_cell.angle_gamma   90.00
#
_symmetry.space_group_name_H-M   'P 1'
#
loop_
_entity.id
_entity.type
_entity.pdbx_description
1 polymer ?
#
loop_
_entity_poly.entity_id
_entity_poly.type
_entity_poly.pdbx_seq_one_letter_code
_entity_poly.pdbx_strand_id
1 'polypeptide(L)'
;MDTKVPNYREIPKAKLVVVPKVATADLLDRAPSLLLTVSEPPLPSEMLPQALLDKLWIKMAEFYGHRWTSSFGVIADPEHTWAKVLSGITGAQLANGLHALVERSAEFDWPPPANVFLSLCQQVKGLPSEAQAWDEARAGTYSHPAVRIAAEATSTYDLHAGSNNDKALRQRFERNYAIVMRRAQTGQPLEGRIAKGLSHDSMRPRQLVQLEFSHKIAEQTVDDLEIPRDAKACRALLLAKLGIRRDEHV
;
A
#
# COMPACT_ATOMS: atom_id res chain seq x y z
N MET A 1 -37.01 -56.44 24.67
CA MET A 1 -35.98 -56.20 23.62
C MET A 1 -36.69 -55.37 22.56
N ASP A 2 -36.88 -54.08 22.84
CA ASP A 2 -37.71 -53.19 22.03
C ASP A 2 -36.81 -52.30 21.17
N THR A 3 -36.55 -52.74 19.95
CA THR A 3 -35.80 -52.01 18.94
C THR A 3 -36.67 -50.92 18.33
N LYS A 4 -36.46 -49.69 18.78
CA LYS A 4 -37.11 -48.48 18.24
C LYS A 4 -36.45 -48.14 16.90
N VAL A 5 -37.11 -48.47 15.79
CA VAL A 5 -36.69 -48.08 14.43
C VAL A 5 -36.97 -46.58 14.23
N PRO A 6 -35.99 -45.74 13.84
CA PRO A 6 -36.24 -44.32 13.61
C PRO A 6 -36.99 -44.08 12.30
N ASN A 7 -38.06 -43.29 12.41
CA ASN A 7 -38.95 -42.82 11.36
C ASN A 7 -38.19 -41.89 10.39
N TYR A 8 -37.99 -42.32 9.15
CA TYR A 8 -37.41 -41.50 8.09
C TYR A 8 -38.43 -40.45 7.64
N ARG A 9 -38.30 -39.23 8.14
CA ARG A 9 -38.99 -38.07 7.57
C ARG A 9 -38.38 -37.73 6.21
N GLU A 10 -39.27 -37.67 5.23
CA GLU A 10 -39.03 -37.45 3.81
C GLU A 10 -38.18 -36.21 3.52
N ILE A 11 -37.16 -36.37 2.68
CA ILE A 11 -36.33 -35.26 2.18
C ILE A 11 -37.16 -34.54 1.09
N PRO A 12 -37.34 -33.21 1.14
CA PRO A 12 -38.06 -32.50 0.08
C PRO A 12 -37.29 -32.55 -1.24
N LYS A 13 -37.99 -32.96 -2.30
CA LYS A 13 -37.45 -33.12 -3.67
C LYS A 13 -36.78 -31.83 -4.17
N ALA A 14 -35.57 -31.96 -4.71
CA ALA A 14 -34.83 -30.86 -5.33
C ALA A 14 -35.60 -30.26 -6.51
N LYS A 15 -35.90 -28.97 -6.46
CA LYS A 15 -36.40 -28.22 -7.61
C LYS A 15 -35.25 -28.04 -8.61
N LEU A 16 -35.46 -28.48 -9.85
CA LEU A 16 -34.57 -28.17 -10.97
C LEU A 16 -34.62 -26.65 -11.23
N VAL A 17 -33.44 -26.01 -11.20
CA VAL A 17 -33.27 -24.60 -11.54
C VAL A 17 -33.54 -24.43 -13.04
N VAL A 18 -34.53 -23.63 -13.40
CA VAL A 18 -34.77 -23.21 -14.78
C VAL A 18 -33.80 -22.08 -15.09
N VAL A 19 -32.78 -22.38 -15.91
CA VAL A 19 -31.85 -21.37 -16.43
C VAL A 19 -32.58 -20.57 -17.50
N PRO A 20 -32.64 -19.22 -17.41
CA PRO A 20 -33.23 -18.42 -18.47
C PRO A 20 -32.39 -18.56 -19.74
N LYS A 21 -33.03 -18.93 -20.86
CA LYS A 21 -32.43 -18.93 -22.20
C LYS A 21 -32.23 -17.49 -22.66
N VAL A 22 -31.22 -16.81 -22.12
CA VAL A 22 -30.67 -15.59 -22.71
C VAL A 22 -29.61 -16.03 -23.73
N ALA A 23 -29.69 -15.49 -24.94
CA ALA A 23 -28.90 -15.86 -26.11
C ALA A 23 -27.41 -16.08 -25.79
N THR A 24 -27.01 -17.35 -25.65
CA THR A 24 -25.64 -17.77 -25.31
C THR A 24 -24.69 -17.72 -26.51
N ALA A 25 -25.20 -17.57 -27.73
CA ALA A 25 -24.39 -17.55 -28.94
C ALA A 25 -23.54 -16.26 -29.05
N ASP A 26 -24.15 -15.09 -28.81
CA ASP A 26 -23.45 -13.79 -28.93
C ASP A 26 -22.38 -13.57 -27.84
N LEU A 27 -22.53 -14.19 -26.67
CA LEU A 27 -21.55 -14.08 -25.58
C LEU A 27 -20.33 -14.99 -25.79
N LEU A 28 -20.51 -16.13 -26.45
CA LEU A 28 -19.41 -17.06 -26.75
C LEU A 28 -18.55 -16.56 -27.93
N ASP A 29 -19.16 -15.90 -28.92
CA ASP A 29 -18.42 -15.28 -30.04
C ASP A 29 -17.63 -14.03 -29.62
N ARG A 30 -18.05 -13.32 -28.56
CA ARG A 30 -17.34 -12.15 -28.00
C ARG A 30 -16.26 -12.51 -26.98
N ALA A 31 -16.26 -13.71 -26.44
CA ALA A 31 -15.28 -14.15 -25.45
C ALA A 31 -13.80 -13.99 -25.91
N PRO A 32 -13.41 -14.35 -27.16
CA PRO A 32 -12.02 -14.17 -27.60
C PRO A 32 -11.63 -12.68 -27.75
N SER A 33 -12.59 -11.79 -28.03
CA SER A 33 -12.35 -10.35 -28.16
C SER A 33 -12.14 -9.64 -26.83
N LEU A 34 -12.70 -10.18 -25.74
CA LEU A 34 -12.57 -9.62 -24.38
C LEU A 34 -11.28 -10.05 -23.67
N LEU A 35 -10.59 -11.08 -24.18
CA LEU A 35 -9.30 -11.55 -23.63
C LEU A 35 -8.08 -10.96 -24.33
N LEU A 36 -8.28 -10.20 -25.41
CA LEU A 36 -7.21 -9.47 -26.09
C LEU A 36 -7.12 -8.04 -25.56
N THR A 37 -6.76 -7.91 -24.29
CA THR A 37 -5.97 -6.75 -23.90
C THR A 37 -4.61 -6.93 -24.58
N VAL A 38 -4.40 -6.23 -25.69
CA VAL A 38 -3.05 -6.01 -26.23
C VAL A 38 -2.27 -5.39 -25.08
N SER A 39 -1.43 -6.17 -24.40
CA SER A 39 -0.53 -5.61 -23.41
C SER A 39 0.43 -4.72 -24.19
N GLU A 40 0.28 -3.42 -24.02
CA GLU A 40 1.38 -2.49 -24.21
C GLU A 40 2.62 -3.09 -23.51
N PRO A 41 3.78 -3.19 -24.19
CA PRO A 41 4.96 -3.79 -23.58
C PRO A 41 5.21 -3.06 -22.25
N PRO A 42 5.31 -3.79 -21.11
CA PRO A 42 5.53 -3.15 -19.84
C PRO A 42 6.80 -2.31 -19.93
N LEU A 43 6.72 -1.07 -19.47
CA LEU A 43 7.89 -0.21 -19.29
C LEU A 43 8.98 -1.03 -18.57
N PRO A 44 10.28 -0.87 -18.88
CA PRO A 44 11.39 -1.72 -18.41
C PRO A 44 11.67 -1.65 -16.89
N SER A 45 10.68 -1.27 -16.07
CA SER A 45 10.76 -1.08 -14.63
C SER A 45 10.14 -2.22 -13.81
N GLU A 46 9.60 -3.28 -14.43
CA GLU A 46 8.89 -4.36 -13.71
C GLU A 46 9.77 -5.55 -13.30
N MET A 47 11.06 -5.56 -13.65
CA MET A 47 11.92 -6.73 -13.43
C MET A 47 13.20 -6.36 -12.67
N LEU A 48 13.71 -7.31 -11.89
CA LEU A 48 14.97 -7.14 -11.16
C LEU A 48 16.12 -6.87 -12.17
N PRO A 49 16.97 -5.84 -11.96
CA PRO A 49 18.05 -5.51 -12.88
C PRO A 49 18.99 -6.70 -13.12
N GLN A 50 19.32 -6.98 -14.38
CA GLN A 50 20.10 -8.18 -14.77
C GLN A 50 21.40 -8.34 -13.95
N ALA A 51 22.13 -7.25 -13.71
CA ALA A 51 23.35 -7.27 -12.91
C ALA A 51 23.15 -7.73 -11.45
N LEU A 52 21.97 -7.49 -10.85
CA LEU A 52 21.63 -8.02 -9.53
C LEU A 52 21.20 -9.49 -9.62
N LEU A 53 20.54 -9.87 -10.70
CA LEU A 53 20.09 -11.25 -10.94
C LEU A 53 21.30 -12.18 -11.16
N ASP A 54 22.29 -11.75 -11.93
CA ASP A 54 23.54 -12.48 -12.15
C ASP A 54 24.29 -12.72 -10.83
N LYS A 55 24.40 -11.67 -10.00
CA LYS A 55 25.03 -11.77 -8.67
C LYS A 55 24.27 -12.74 -7.76
N LEU A 56 22.94 -12.71 -7.80
CA LEU A 56 22.10 -13.65 -7.07
C LEU A 56 22.36 -15.08 -7.52
N TRP A 57 22.38 -15.32 -8.84
CA TRP A 57 22.61 -16.65 -9.41
C TRP A 57 23.96 -17.22 -8.99
N ILE A 58 25.01 -16.41 -9.05
CA ILE A 58 26.35 -16.80 -8.59
C ILE A 58 26.33 -17.17 -7.11
N LYS A 59 25.74 -16.34 -6.24
CA LYS A 59 25.70 -16.59 -4.79
C LYS A 59 24.85 -17.81 -4.42
N MET A 60 23.72 -18.01 -5.08
CA MET A 60 22.87 -19.17 -4.85
C MET A 60 23.54 -20.47 -5.36
N ALA A 61 24.26 -20.40 -6.48
CA ALA A 61 25.06 -21.53 -6.95
C ALA A 61 26.24 -21.82 -6.02
N GLU A 62 26.86 -20.82 -5.39
CA GLU A 62 27.88 -21.03 -4.35
C GLU A 62 27.31 -21.70 -3.10
N PHE A 63 26.09 -21.32 -2.66
CA PHE A 63 25.47 -21.90 -1.46
C PHE A 63 24.93 -23.31 -1.66
N TYR A 64 24.24 -23.56 -2.78
CA TYR A 64 23.50 -24.81 -2.99
C TYR A 64 24.12 -25.72 -4.05
N GLY A 65 25.15 -25.25 -4.77
CA GLY A 65 25.86 -26.01 -5.79
C GLY A 65 24.92 -26.56 -6.86
N HIS A 66 25.06 -27.86 -7.11
CA HIS A 66 24.28 -28.57 -8.12
C HIS A 66 22.76 -28.52 -7.87
N ARG A 67 22.32 -28.40 -6.62
CA ARG A 67 20.88 -28.35 -6.28
C ARG A 67 20.21 -27.12 -6.88
N TRP A 68 20.91 -25.99 -6.91
CA TRP A 68 20.46 -24.76 -7.56
C TRP A 68 20.42 -24.92 -9.07
N THR A 69 21.56 -25.28 -9.67
CA THR A 69 21.70 -25.33 -11.13
C THR A 69 20.77 -26.35 -11.78
N SER A 70 20.46 -27.44 -11.09
CA SER A 70 19.52 -28.46 -11.59
C SER A 70 18.06 -28.03 -11.49
N SER A 71 17.73 -27.13 -10.57
CA SER A 71 16.35 -26.67 -10.35
C SER A 71 16.02 -25.43 -11.16
N PHE A 72 16.96 -24.50 -11.31
CA PHE A 72 16.74 -23.17 -11.90
C PHE A 72 17.68 -22.85 -13.07
N GLY A 73 18.58 -23.77 -13.43
CA GLY A 73 19.54 -23.56 -14.51
C GLY A 73 20.82 -22.85 -14.07
N VAL A 74 21.79 -22.80 -15.00
CA VAL A 74 23.12 -22.23 -14.76
C VAL A 74 23.13 -20.73 -15.03
N ILE A 75 22.34 -20.27 -15.98
CA ILE A 75 22.33 -18.89 -16.47
C ILE A 75 21.14 -18.14 -15.88
N ALA A 76 21.41 -16.89 -15.52
CA ALA A 76 20.46 -15.91 -15.04
C ALA A 76 19.59 -15.39 -16.20
N ASP A 77 18.39 -15.97 -16.36
CA ASP A 77 17.45 -15.53 -17.40
C ASP A 77 16.62 -14.33 -16.91
N PRO A 78 16.58 -13.20 -17.65
CA PRO A 78 15.81 -12.03 -17.25
C PRO A 78 14.31 -12.31 -17.25
N GLU A 79 13.80 -13.23 -18.08
CA GLU A 79 12.39 -13.64 -18.09
C GLU A 79 12.03 -14.67 -17.01
N HIS A 80 12.99 -15.08 -16.19
CA HIS A 80 12.76 -16.07 -15.13
C HIS A 80 11.77 -15.54 -14.10
N THR A 81 10.97 -16.45 -13.53
CA THR A 81 10.08 -16.17 -12.39
C THR A 81 10.75 -15.42 -11.23
N TRP A 82 12.04 -15.65 -10.96
CA TRP A 82 12.78 -14.93 -9.92
C TRP A 82 12.94 -13.44 -10.23
N ALA A 83 13.14 -13.06 -11.50
CA ALA A 83 13.24 -11.65 -11.92
C ALA A 83 11.92 -10.90 -11.67
N LYS A 84 10.79 -11.59 -11.89
CA LYS A 84 9.43 -11.05 -11.70
C LYS A 84 9.07 -10.94 -10.22
N VAL A 85 9.33 -11.99 -9.45
CA VAL A 85 9.02 -12.03 -8.01
C VAL A 85 9.89 -11.06 -7.21
N LEU A 86 11.15 -10.89 -7.58
CA LEU A 86 12.09 -10.00 -6.90
C LEU A 86 12.12 -8.59 -7.50
N SER A 87 11.10 -8.22 -8.28
CA SER A 87 10.98 -6.89 -8.85
C SER A 87 10.99 -5.80 -7.76
N GLY A 88 11.72 -4.71 -8.02
CA GLY A 88 11.83 -3.59 -7.09
C GLY A 88 12.71 -3.82 -5.86
N ILE A 89 13.37 -4.97 -5.73
CA ILE A 89 14.33 -5.23 -4.64
C ILE A 89 15.62 -4.44 -4.84
N THR A 90 16.14 -3.88 -3.75
CA THR A 90 17.46 -3.21 -3.73
C THR A 90 18.58 -4.21 -3.42
N GLY A 91 19.81 -3.88 -3.80
CA GLY A 91 20.98 -4.73 -3.48
C GLY A 91 21.17 -4.98 -1.97
N ALA A 92 20.78 -4.04 -1.11
CA ALA A 92 20.83 -4.20 0.35
C ALA A 92 19.81 -5.22 0.86
N GLN A 93 18.57 -5.17 0.36
CA GLN A 93 17.55 -6.17 0.67
C GLN A 93 17.96 -7.56 0.17
N LEU A 94 18.58 -7.64 -1.01
CA LEU A 94 19.10 -8.90 -1.54
C LEU A 94 20.18 -9.49 -0.62
N ALA A 95 21.10 -8.65 -0.14
CA ALA A 95 22.11 -9.05 0.85
C ALA A 95 21.47 -9.53 2.16
N ASN A 96 20.43 -8.86 2.67
CA ASN A 96 19.69 -9.31 3.86
C ASN A 96 19.12 -10.71 3.69
N GLY A 97 18.50 -10.99 2.53
CA GLY A 97 17.96 -12.31 2.23
C GLY A 97 19.05 -13.39 2.18
N LEU A 98 20.20 -13.09 1.58
CA LEU A 98 21.35 -14.02 1.56
C LEU A 98 21.89 -14.27 2.98
N HIS A 99 22.01 -13.24 3.81
CA HIS A 99 22.42 -13.40 5.21
C HIS A 99 21.42 -14.25 6.01
N ALA A 100 20.12 -14.05 5.80
CA ALA A 100 19.06 -14.82 6.47
C ALA A 100 19.07 -16.31 6.08
N LEU A 101 19.56 -16.66 4.88
CA LEU A 101 19.79 -18.06 4.48
C LEU A 101 20.98 -18.67 5.24
N VAL A 102 22.06 -17.90 5.41
CA VAL A 102 23.24 -18.37 6.16
C VAL A 102 22.92 -18.55 7.64
N GLU A 103 22.19 -17.61 8.26
CA GLU A 103 21.82 -17.68 9.68
C GLU A 103 20.88 -18.86 9.98
N ARG A 104 20.05 -19.26 9.01
CA ARG A 104 19.09 -20.36 9.14
C ARG A 104 19.47 -21.53 8.23
N SER A 105 20.76 -21.83 8.12
CA SER A 105 21.27 -22.90 7.24
C SER A 105 20.63 -24.26 7.51
N ALA A 106 20.24 -24.55 8.75
CA ALA A 106 19.56 -25.80 9.11
C ALA A 106 18.12 -25.91 8.56
N GLU A 107 17.44 -24.78 8.35
CA GLU A 107 16.08 -24.72 7.79
C GLU A 107 16.12 -24.73 6.25
N PHE A 108 17.13 -24.09 5.66
CA PHE A 108 17.32 -23.98 4.20
C PHE A 108 18.45 -24.87 3.69
N ASP A 109 18.35 -26.18 3.94
CA ASP A 109 19.28 -27.15 3.30
C ASP A 109 19.01 -27.27 1.77
N TRP A 110 17.79 -26.98 1.34
CA TRP A 110 17.39 -26.91 -0.06
C TRP A 110 17.11 -25.46 -0.48
N PRO A 111 17.41 -25.05 -1.74
CA PRO A 111 17.14 -23.70 -2.19
C PRO A 111 15.65 -23.35 -2.07
N PRO A 112 15.30 -22.21 -1.43
CA PRO A 112 13.92 -21.81 -1.25
C PRO A 112 13.29 -21.38 -2.58
N PRO A 113 11.96 -21.41 -2.69
CA PRO A 113 11.27 -20.77 -3.81
C PRO A 113 11.39 -19.24 -3.73
N ALA A 114 11.26 -18.57 -4.87
CA ALA A 114 11.50 -17.13 -5.01
C ALA A 114 10.66 -16.25 -4.06
N ASN A 115 9.41 -16.63 -3.78
CA ASN A 115 8.51 -15.92 -2.87
C ASN A 115 8.95 -16.02 -1.40
N VAL A 116 9.47 -17.18 -1.00
CA VAL A 116 10.04 -17.36 0.33
C VAL A 116 11.30 -16.51 0.44
N PHE A 117 12.18 -16.54 -0.56
CA PHE A 117 13.38 -15.70 -0.57
C PHE A 117 13.07 -14.19 -0.52
N LEU A 118 12.06 -13.73 -1.27
CA LEU A 118 11.56 -12.35 -1.19
C LEU A 118 11.19 -11.95 0.26
N SER A 119 10.54 -12.85 0.99
CA SER A 119 10.17 -12.64 2.39
C SER A 119 11.40 -12.42 3.27
N LEU A 120 12.50 -13.12 2.97
CA LEU A 120 13.78 -12.99 3.68
C LEU A 120 14.49 -11.70 3.33
N CYS A 121 14.45 -11.27 2.07
CA CYS A 121 15.01 -10.00 1.64
C CYS A 121 14.38 -8.79 2.35
N GLN A 122 13.11 -8.91 2.73
CA GLN A 122 12.36 -7.87 3.45
C GLN A 122 12.57 -7.90 4.97
N GLN A 123 13.23 -8.93 5.51
CA GLN A 123 13.56 -8.94 6.93
C GLN A 123 14.74 -8.00 7.19
N VAL A 124 14.53 -7.06 8.09
CA VAL A 124 15.59 -6.17 8.57
C VAL A 124 16.06 -6.71 9.92
N LYS A 125 17.36 -7.00 10.01
CA LYS A 125 17.97 -7.57 11.21
C LYS A 125 17.79 -6.62 12.40
N GLY A 126 17.22 -7.13 13.50
CA GLY A 126 17.05 -6.38 14.75
C GLY A 126 15.79 -5.50 14.82
N LEU A 127 14.85 -5.62 13.88
CA LEU A 127 13.56 -4.95 14.01
C LEU A 127 12.65 -5.73 14.99
N PRO A 128 12.19 -5.14 16.10
CA PRO A 128 11.27 -5.79 17.03
C PRO A 128 9.87 -5.97 16.43
N SER A 129 9.10 -6.92 16.97
CA SER A 129 7.67 -7.03 16.62
C SER A 129 6.89 -5.79 17.09
N GLU A 130 5.72 -5.52 16.50
CA GLU A 130 4.90 -4.35 16.85
C GLU A 130 4.56 -4.29 18.35
N ALA A 131 4.29 -5.45 18.95
CA ALA A 131 4.00 -5.56 20.39
C ALA A 131 5.23 -5.25 21.25
N GLN A 132 6.40 -5.81 20.91
CA GLN A 132 7.65 -5.51 21.62
C GLN A 132 8.06 -4.04 21.44
N ALA A 133 7.91 -3.50 20.24
CA ALA A 133 8.19 -2.10 19.95
C ALA A 133 7.30 -1.16 20.78
N TRP A 134 6.03 -1.51 20.98
CA TRP A 134 5.12 -0.76 21.85
C TRP A 134 5.57 -0.76 23.31
N ASP A 135 5.94 -1.93 23.83
CA ASP A 135 6.41 -2.07 25.21
C ASP A 135 7.72 -1.31 25.44
N GLU A 136 8.68 -1.42 24.51
CA GLU A 136 9.94 -0.66 24.50
C GLU A 136 9.70 0.85 24.43
N ALA A 137 8.79 1.29 23.56
CA ALA A 137 8.46 2.70 23.41
C ALA A 137 7.87 3.30 24.69
N ARG A 138 7.05 2.54 25.43
CA ARG A 138 6.53 2.95 26.75
C ARG A 138 7.60 2.94 27.83
N ALA A 139 8.48 1.94 27.81
CA ALA A 139 9.59 1.83 28.75
C ALA A 139 10.66 2.92 28.54
N GLY A 140 10.69 3.57 27.37
CA GLY A 140 11.71 4.56 27.01
C GLY A 140 13.08 3.95 26.73
N THR A 141 13.14 2.62 26.57
CA THR A 141 14.37 1.88 26.25
C THR A 141 14.22 1.31 24.85
N TYR A 142 15.01 1.83 23.90
CA TYR A 142 14.87 1.49 22.49
C TYR A 142 15.93 0.49 22.05
N SER A 143 15.51 -0.70 21.58
CA SER A 143 16.43 -1.69 21.00
C SER A 143 16.93 -1.29 19.61
N HIS A 144 16.07 -0.63 18.83
CA HIS A 144 16.33 -0.27 17.44
C HIS A 144 15.98 1.20 17.16
N PRO A 145 16.75 1.92 16.32
CA PRO A 145 16.45 3.32 15.96
C PRO A 145 15.05 3.51 15.37
N ALA A 146 14.49 2.48 14.73
CA ALA A 146 13.13 2.50 14.22
C ALA A 146 12.07 2.71 15.32
N VAL A 147 12.25 2.10 16.49
CA VAL A 147 11.32 2.23 17.63
C VAL A 147 11.40 3.64 18.20
N ARG A 148 12.62 4.18 18.35
CA ARG A 148 12.85 5.55 18.80
C ARG A 148 12.15 6.57 17.90
N ILE A 149 12.34 6.47 16.58
CA ILE A 149 11.75 7.39 15.60
C ILE A 149 10.22 7.27 15.57
N ALA A 150 9.68 6.06 15.69
CA ALA A 150 8.23 5.85 15.80
C ALA A 150 7.65 6.44 17.09
N ALA A 151 8.39 6.35 18.21
CA ALA A 151 8.00 6.95 19.48
C ALA A 151 8.01 8.49 19.42
N GLU A 152 9.08 9.09 18.87
CA GLU A 152 9.19 10.53 18.65
C GLU A 152 8.06 11.08 17.76
N ALA A 153 7.72 10.35 16.68
CA ALA A 153 6.63 10.74 15.79
C ALA A 153 5.23 10.65 16.43
N THR A 154 5.07 9.80 17.44
CA THR A 154 3.80 9.64 18.17
C THR A 154 3.66 10.65 19.31
N SER A 155 4.79 11.08 19.91
CA SER A 155 4.94 11.85 21.16
C SER A 155 5.43 10.94 22.30
N THR A 156 6.69 11.11 22.70
CA THR A 156 7.27 10.43 23.87
C THR A 156 6.51 10.78 25.15
N TYR A 157 6.05 12.03 25.28
CA TYR A 157 5.24 12.46 26.41
C TYR A 157 3.92 11.69 26.49
N ASP A 158 3.20 11.56 25.38
CA ASP A 158 1.91 10.84 25.36
C ASP A 158 2.10 9.35 25.65
N LEU A 159 3.21 8.75 25.19
CA LEU A 159 3.57 7.36 25.45
C LEU A 159 3.88 7.09 26.94
N HIS A 160 4.54 8.03 27.63
CA HIS A 160 4.84 7.90 29.05
C HIS A 160 3.66 8.28 29.96
N ALA A 161 2.88 9.30 29.60
CA ALA A 161 1.74 9.77 30.39
C ALA A 161 0.44 8.98 30.13
N GLY A 162 0.37 8.27 29.00
CA GLY A 162 -0.82 7.55 28.57
C GLY A 162 -1.12 6.27 29.37
N SER A 163 -2.40 6.02 29.62
CA SER A 163 -2.90 4.78 30.24
C SER A 163 -2.63 3.56 29.36
N ASN A 164 -2.41 2.39 29.97
CA ASN A 164 -2.16 1.12 29.27
C ASN A 164 -3.28 0.72 28.28
N ASN A 165 -4.51 1.22 28.49
CA ASN A 165 -5.68 0.87 27.67
C ASN A 165 -6.05 1.93 26.62
N ASP A 166 -5.17 2.90 26.35
CA ASP A 166 -5.43 3.91 25.32
C ASP A 166 -5.24 3.32 23.91
N LYS A 167 -6.33 2.76 23.38
CA LYS A 167 -6.38 2.16 22.04
C LYS A 167 -6.02 3.15 20.94
N ALA A 168 -6.39 4.42 21.09
CA ALA A 168 -6.14 5.44 20.07
C ALA A 168 -4.64 5.78 20.02
N LEU A 169 -3.99 5.86 21.18
CA LEU A 169 -2.54 6.05 21.26
C LEU A 169 -1.78 4.86 20.65
N ARG A 170 -2.21 3.64 20.98
CA ARG A 170 -1.63 2.42 20.42
C ARG A 170 -1.74 2.36 18.90
N GLN A 171 -2.91 2.64 18.34
CA GLN A 171 -3.11 2.66 16.88
C GLN A 171 -2.23 3.70 16.18
N ARG A 172 -2.02 4.87 16.79
CA ARG A 172 -1.13 5.91 16.25
C ARG A 172 0.33 5.42 16.22
N PHE A 173 0.78 4.80 17.30
CA PHE A 173 2.11 4.22 17.36
C PHE A 173 2.28 3.09 16.35
N GLU A 174 1.37 2.12 16.30
CA GLU A 174 1.41 0.99 15.35
C GLU A 174 1.49 1.49 13.90
N ARG A 175 0.66 2.48 13.54
CA ARG A 175 0.72 3.13 12.22
C ARG A 175 2.09 3.77 11.97
N ASN A 176 2.61 4.55 12.91
CA ASN A 176 3.90 5.22 12.77
C ASN A 176 5.04 4.21 12.65
N TYR A 177 5.02 3.17 13.48
CA TYR A 177 5.97 2.08 13.45
C TYR A 177 5.94 1.34 12.11
N ALA A 178 4.77 0.98 11.59
CA ALA A 178 4.63 0.35 10.28
C ALA A 178 5.22 1.21 9.12
N ILE A 179 5.09 2.53 9.19
CA ILE A 179 5.71 3.43 8.21
C ILE A 179 7.24 3.39 8.32
N VAL A 180 7.78 3.41 9.54
CA VAL A 180 9.23 3.31 9.77
C VAL A 180 9.76 1.94 9.36
N MET A 181 9.04 0.85 9.65
CA MET A 181 9.39 -0.49 9.19
C MET A 181 9.49 -0.54 7.68
N ARG A 182 8.50 0.02 6.97
CA ARG A 182 8.53 0.07 5.51
C ARG A 182 9.71 0.88 4.98
N ARG A 183 10.05 2.01 5.62
CA ARG A 183 11.24 2.82 5.27
C ARG A 183 12.55 2.07 5.52
N ALA A 184 12.64 1.36 6.64
CA ALA A 184 13.79 0.51 6.99
C ALA A 184 13.96 -0.60 5.94
N GLN A 185 12.85 -1.22 5.53
CA GLN A 185 12.84 -2.25 4.50
C GLN A 185 13.27 -1.68 3.15
N THR A 186 12.75 -0.53 2.71
CA THR A 186 13.06 0.06 1.39
C THR A 186 14.42 0.74 1.32
N GLY A 187 15.20 0.78 2.42
CA GLY A 187 16.49 1.46 2.48
C GLY A 187 16.39 2.98 2.42
N GLN A 188 15.20 3.54 2.66
CA GLN A 188 15.03 4.99 2.81
C GLN A 188 15.63 5.44 4.15
N PRO A 189 16.18 6.66 4.24
CA PRO A 189 16.70 7.18 5.49
C PRO A 189 15.59 7.17 6.56
N LEU A 190 15.91 6.60 7.72
CA LEU A 190 15.00 6.59 8.87
C LEU A 190 14.80 8.00 9.42
N GLU A 191 15.82 8.85 9.25
CA GLU A 191 15.84 10.27 9.59
C GLU A 191 14.89 11.06 8.67
N GLY A 192 13.65 11.27 9.13
CA GLY A 192 12.68 12.08 8.42
C GLY A 192 11.33 12.09 9.12
N ARG A 193 10.72 13.28 9.28
CA ARG A 193 9.39 13.42 9.91
C ARG A 193 8.40 12.47 9.23
N ILE A 194 7.79 11.58 10.01
CA ILE A 194 6.71 10.73 9.52
C ILE A 194 5.56 11.64 9.13
N ALA A 195 5.04 11.51 7.91
CA ALA A 195 3.90 12.29 7.45
C ALA A 195 2.71 12.03 8.39
N LYS A 196 2.35 13.05 9.17
CA LYS A 196 1.16 13.02 10.01
C LYS A 196 -0.02 12.85 9.06
N GLY A 197 -0.79 11.77 9.25
CA GLY A 197 -1.92 11.48 8.36
C GLY A 197 -2.85 12.69 8.29
N LEU A 198 -3.43 12.94 7.11
CA LEU A 198 -4.46 13.96 6.95
C LEU A 198 -5.55 13.69 8.00
N SER A 199 -5.61 14.54 9.02
CA SER A 199 -6.61 14.45 10.06
C SER A 199 -7.99 14.61 9.41
N HIS A 200 -8.98 13.86 9.89
CA HIS A 200 -10.36 14.03 9.44
C HIS A 200 -10.79 15.51 9.63
N ASP A 201 -11.63 16.01 8.72
CA ASP A 201 -12.11 17.41 8.73
C ASP A 201 -12.71 17.82 10.10
N SER A 202 -13.25 16.85 10.83
CA SER A 202 -13.76 17.01 12.21
C SER A 202 -12.72 17.42 13.25
N MET A 203 -11.42 17.31 12.96
CA MET A 203 -10.34 17.79 13.83
C MET A 203 -9.87 19.21 13.48
N ARG A 204 -10.40 19.82 12.41
CA ARG A 204 -10.10 21.21 12.07
C ARG A 204 -10.89 22.15 12.99
N PRO A 205 -10.31 23.29 13.40
CA PRO A 205 -11.05 24.33 14.10
C PRO A 205 -12.31 24.71 13.33
N ARG A 206 -13.47 24.71 13.98
CA ARG A 206 -14.77 25.01 13.34
C ARG A 206 -14.78 26.33 12.56
N GLN A 207 -14.01 27.31 13.02
CA GLN A 207 -13.86 28.62 12.38
C GLN A 207 -13.24 28.50 10.98
N LEU A 208 -12.22 27.66 10.80
CA LEU A 208 -11.58 27.45 9.50
C LEU A 208 -12.52 26.73 8.54
N VAL A 209 -13.23 25.70 9.02
CA VAL A 209 -14.22 24.96 8.22
C VAL A 209 -15.34 25.90 7.75
N GLN A 210 -15.84 26.76 8.64
CA GLN A 210 -16.88 27.74 8.31
C GLN A 210 -16.39 28.75 7.27
N LEU A 211 -15.15 29.23 7.38
CA LEU A 211 -14.58 30.21 6.45
C LEU A 211 -14.39 29.61 5.06
N GLU A 212 -13.85 28.40 4.96
CA GLU A 212 -13.74 27.68 3.68
C GLU A 212 -15.11 27.42 3.05
N PHE A 213 -16.10 27.02 3.85
CA PHE A 213 -17.47 26.85 3.36
C PHE A 213 -18.03 28.17 2.84
N SER A 214 -17.84 29.27 3.57
CA SER A 214 -18.31 30.59 3.14
C SER A 214 -17.65 31.05 1.83
N HIS A 215 -16.37 30.77 1.64
CA HIS A 215 -15.66 31.07 0.40
C HIS A 215 -16.21 30.24 -0.77
N LYS A 216 -16.42 28.93 -0.58
CA LYS A 216 -16.99 28.06 -1.62
C LYS A 216 -18.39 28.51 -2.04
N ILE A 217 -19.24 28.87 -1.09
CA ILE A 217 -20.58 29.38 -1.39
C ILE A 217 -20.49 30.71 -2.15
N ALA A 218 -19.57 31.60 -1.78
CA ALA A 218 -19.37 32.86 -2.49
C ALA A 218 -18.89 32.63 -3.95
N GLU A 219 -17.95 31.71 -4.16
CA GLU A 219 -17.49 31.33 -5.50
C GLU A 219 -18.61 30.71 -6.35
N GLN A 220 -19.38 29.79 -5.77
CA GLN A 220 -20.55 29.19 -6.43
C GLN A 220 -21.58 30.26 -6.81
N THR A 221 -21.84 31.22 -5.92
CA THR A 221 -22.77 32.32 -6.19
C THR A 221 -22.26 33.22 -7.33
N VAL A 222 -20.95 33.46 -7.41
CA VAL A 222 -20.32 34.23 -8.50
C VAL A 222 -20.47 33.52 -9.84
N ASP A 223 -20.28 32.19 -9.84
CA ASP A 223 -20.42 31.36 -11.03
C ASP A 223 -21.90 31.25 -11.49
N ASP A 224 -22.84 31.07 -10.56
CA ASP A 224 -24.29 30.99 -10.83
C ASP A 224 -24.87 32.31 -11.38
N LEU A 225 -24.36 33.44 -10.91
CA LEU A 225 -24.76 34.77 -11.38
C LEU A 225 -24.04 35.19 -12.67
N GLU A 226 -23.25 34.29 -13.26
CA GLU A 226 -22.44 34.50 -14.46
C GLU A 226 -21.63 35.81 -14.40
N ILE A 227 -21.14 36.18 -13.20
CA ILE A 227 -20.43 37.44 -13.01
C ILE A 227 -19.10 37.37 -13.75
N PRO A 228 -18.81 38.30 -14.68
CA PRO A 228 -17.55 38.28 -15.42
C PRO A 228 -16.35 38.40 -14.47
N ARG A 229 -15.38 37.50 -14.61
CA ARG A 229 -14.12 37.54 -13.82
C ARG A 229 -13.14 38.62 -14.31
N ASP A 230 -13.37 39.19 -15.50
CA ASP A 230 -12.59 40.31 -16.02
C ASP A 230 -13.03 41.64 -15.40
N ALA A 231 -12.07 42.41 -14.88
CA ALA A 231 -12.32 43.65 -14.14
C ALA A 231 -13.02 44.73 -14.99
N LYS A 232 -12.72 44.81 -16.30
CA LYS A 232 -13.35 45.78 -17.20
C LYS A 232 -14.81 45.43 -17.47
N ALA A 233 -15.09 44.15 -17.73
CA ALA A 233 -16.45 43.65 -17.93
C ALA A 233 -17.31 43.73 -16.66
N CYS A 234 -16.73 43.40 -15.49
CA CYS A 234 -17.41 43.50 -14.19
C CYS A 234 -17.80 44.96 -13.89
N ARG A 235 -16.90 45.92 -14.15
CA ARG A 235 -17.19 47.35 -14.01
C ARG A 235 -18.29 47.82 -14.95
N ALA A 236 -18.29 47.39 -16.21
CA ALA A 236 -19.33 47.75 -17.17
C ALA A 236 -20.72 47.23 -16.74
N LEU A 237 -20.78 45.97 -16.28
CA LEU A 237 -22.00 45.35 -15.75
C LEU A 237 -22.51 46.11 -14.51
N LEU A 238 -21.61 46.46 -13.58
CA LEU A 238 -21.95 47.22 -12.38
C LEU A 238 -22.47 48.63 -12.72
N LEU A 239 -21.83 49.34 -13.64
CA LEU A 239 -22.28 50.67 -14.09
C LEU A 239 -23.65 50.59 -14.79
N ALA A 240 -23.88 49.55 -15.60
CA ALA A 240 -25.17 49.30 -16.22
C ALA A 240 -26.27 49.00 -15.19
N LYS A 241 -25.99 48.16 -14.18
CA LYS A 241 -26.93 47.85 -13.09
C LYS A 241 -27.26 49.06 -12.22
N LEU A 242 -26.29 49.95 -11.99
CA LEU A 242 -26.48 51.16 -11.20
C LEU A 242 -27.08 52.32 -12.01
N GLY A 243 -27.31 52.15 -13.32
CA GLY A 243 -27.87 53.19 -14.19
C GLY A 243 -26.95 54.40 -14.39
N ILE A 244 -25.65 54.26 -14.13
CA ILE A 244 -24.69 55.37 -14.22
C ILE A 244 -24.05 55.36 -15.61
N ARG A 245 -24.49 56.29 -16.46
CA ARG A 245 -23.81 56.57 -17.74
C ARG A 245 -22.65 57.53 -17.47
N ARG A 246 -21.43 57.03 -17.58
CA ARG A 246 -20.23 57.87 -17.72
C ARG A 246 -19.91 57.92 -19.20
N ASP A 247 -20.69 58.70 -19.94
CA ASP A 247 -20.32 59.06 -21.31
C ASP A 247 -18.97 59.77 -21.26
N GLU A 248 -18.06 59.35 -22.12
CA GLU A 248 -16.74 59.95 -22.24
C GLU A 248 -16.91 61.45 -22.51
N HIS A 249 -16.35 62.30 -21.62
CA HIS A 249 -15.94 63.62 -22.06
C HIS A 249 -14.65 63.41 -22.89
N VAL A 250 -14.83 63.13 -24.19
CA VAL A 250 -13.86 63.37 -25.27
C VAL A 250 -14.65 63.76 -26.51
#